data_AF-A0A851GU99-F1
#
_entry.id   AF-A0A851GU99-F1
#
_cell.length_a   1.000
_cell.length_b   1.000
_cell.length_c   1.000
_cell.angle_alpha   90.00
_cell.angle_beta   90.00
_cell.angle_gamma   90.00
#
_symmetry.space_group_name_H-M   'P 1'
#
loop_
_entity.id
_entity.type
_entity.pdbx_description
1 polymer ?
#
loop_
_entity_poly.entity_id
_entity_poly.type
_entity_poly.pdbx_seq_one_letter_code
_entity_poly.pdbx_strand_id
1 'polypeptide(L)'
;MFQNSPQVLIKAMKRCLFPLFFASVIFFLSAFSHQSKVNISTHYYLKTKSQPLGISIILYRVGKADRIEDLSNLEKEIDKSKSVNLYKMTEDLAIIFMNTVDTYSDTAALPYKMLLGNYVEKQVGYRIINGFISTSEVVKICNWIHEHKIDSFEGFSKMYDALSQEAKQELEDIGSGDKKSLFEGYVQPLTEFYFAALKDNNAIVICGE
;
A
#
# COMPACT_ATOMS: atom_id res chain seq x y z
N MET A 1 72.14 -4.95 31.99
CA MET A 1 71.44 -3.65 32.03
C MET A 1 70.00 -3.90 31.64
N PHE A 2 69.02 -3.49 32.47
CA PHE A 2 67.55 -3.38 32.25
C PHE A 2 66.84 -4.50 31.44
N GLN A 3 66.12 -5.43 32.08
CA GLN A 3 64.69 -5.37 32.50
C GLN A 3 63.69 -5.56 31.32
N ASN A 4 63.00 -6.70 31.23
CA ASN A 4 61.63 -7.01 31.76
C ASN A 4 60.49 -6.41 30.89
N SER A 5 59.42 -7.08 30.45
CA SER A 5 58.84 -8.43 30.74
C SER A 5 57.92 -8.91 29.59
N PRO A 6 57.58 -10.21 29.50
CA PRO A 6 56.33 -10.70 28.92
C PRO A 6 55.30 -11.08 30.01
N GLN A 7 54.00 -10.86 29.76
CA GLN A 7 52.93 -11.18 30.73
C GLN A 7 52.48 -12.65 30.68
N VAL A 8 52.15 -13.18 31.85
CA VAL A 8 51.77 -14.58 32.16
C VAL A 8 50.40 -14.51 32.88
N LEU A 9 49.31 -15.00 32.28
CA LEU A 9 48.77 -16.38 32.32
C LEU A 9 47.76 -16.66 33.48
N ILE A 10 46.47 -16.71 33.12
CA ILE A 10 45.42 -17.69 33.49
C ILE A 10 45.01 -17.94 34.98
N LYS A 11 43.68 -17.82 35.20
CA LYS A 11 42.75 -18.48 36.17
C LYS A 11 43.26 -18.98 37.54
N ALA A 12 42.63 -18.45 38.60
CA ALA A 12 42.27 -19.18 39.83
C ALA A 12 40.97 -18.61 40.50
N MET A 13 40.48 -19.16 41.62
CA MET A 13 39.31 -20.06 41.58
C MET A 13 38.46 -20.07 42.89
N LYS A 14 37.19 -20.51 42.82
CA LYS A 14 36.19 -20.77 43.92
C LYS A 14 35.54 -19.50 44.52
N ARG A 15 34.21 -19.35 44.68
CA ARG A 15 33.07 -20.16 45.19
C ARG A 15 32.84 -20.09 46.72
N CYS A 16 31.56 -19.87 47.07
CA CYS A 16 30.88 -20.02 48.37
C CYS A 16 31.10 -18.95 49.46
N LEU A 17 30.05 -18.15 49.73
CA LEU A 17 29.35 -18.14 51.03
C LEU A 17 27.95 -17.49 50.91
N PHE A 18 27.10 -17.75 51.90
CA PHE A 18 25.62 -17.62 51.86
C PHE A 18 25.13 -16.45 52.79
N PRO A 19 23.84 -16.26 53.15
CA PRO A 19 23.23 -14.92 53.17
C PRO A 19 22.92 -14.34 54.56
N LEU A 20 22.66 -13.03 54.62
CA LEU A 20 21.99 -12.32 55.73
C LEU A 20 20.97 -11.34 55.10
N PHE A 21 19.64 -11.52 55.23
CA PHE A 21 18.75 -11.34 56.39
C PHE A 21 18.25 -9.90 56.61
N PHE A 22 16.94 -9.69 56.35
CA PHE A 22 16.00 -8.74 57.02
C PHE A 22 16.26 -7.21 56.89
N ALA A 23 15.27 -6.30 56.91
CA ALA A 23 13.81 -6.38 56.79
C ALA A 23 13.17 -4.97 56.62
N SER A 24 11.84 -4.92 56.46
CA SER A 24 10.93 -3.76 56.65
C SER A 24 10.91 -2.70 55.52
N VAL A 25 9.82 -1.95 55.25
CA VAL A 25 8.55 -1.72 55.98
C VAL A 25 7.32 -1.88 55.05
N ILE A 26 6.18 -2.29 55.60
CA ILE A 26 4.85 -2.35 54.95
C ILE A 26 4.02 -1.11 55.36
N PHE A 27 3.37 -0.43 54.42
CA PHE A 27 2.12 0.34 54.64
C PHE A 27 1.36 0.45 53.30
N PHE A 28 0.41 -0.45 53.03
CA PHE A 28 -1.05 -0.27 53.26
C PHE A 28 -1.72 0.83 52.42
N LEU A 29 -2.53 0.40 51.44
CA LEU A 29 -3.88 0.93 51.21
C LEU A 29 -4.72 -0.09 50.43
N SER A 30 -5.92 -0.36 50.92
CA SER A 30 -6.84 -1.38 50.44
C SER A 30 -7.82 -0.84 49.40
N ALA A 31 -8.05 -1.57 48.31
CA ALA A 31 -9.23 -1.40 47.47
C ALA A 31 -9.81 -2.77 47.05
N PHE A 32 -11.10 -2.95 47.35
CA PHE A 32 -12.03 -3.85 46.66
C PHE A 32 -11.92 -3.64 45.13
N SER A 33 -12.16 -4.60 44.23
CA SER A 33 -13.13 -5.71 44.28
C SER A 33 -12.95 -6.67 43.08
N HIS A 34 -13.64 -7.83 43.17
CA HIS A 34 -14.13 -8.64 42.04
C HIS A 34 -13.11 -9.31 41.10
N GLN A 35 -12.96 -10.63 41.28
CA GLN A 35 -12.64 -11.53 40.18
C GLN A 35 -13.79 -11.53 39.15
N SER A 36 -13.68 -10.72 38.10
CA SER A 36 -14.43 -10.95 36.87
C SER A 36 -13.76 -12.06 36.08
N LYS A 37 -14.52 -13.10 35.71
CA LYS A 37 -14.04 -14.18 34.86
C LYS A 37 -13.58 -13.59 33.52
N VAL A 38 -12.41 -14.01 33.03
CA VAL A 38 -11.98 -13.71 31.66
C VAL A 38 -12.95 -14.41 30.71
N ASN A 39 -13.95 -13.68 30.23
CA ASN A 39 -14.90 -14.19 29.26
C ASN A 39 -14.27 -14.08 27.88
N ILE A 40 -13.88 -15.21 27.30
CA ILE A 40 -13.26 -15.30 25.98
C ILE A 40 -14.38 -15.10 24.94
N SER A 41 -14.72 -13.84 24.66
CA SER A 41 -15.74 -13.51 23.67
C SER A 41 -15.58 -12.09 23.11
N THR A 42 -14.59 -11.86 22.25
CA THR A 42 -14.74 -10.88 21.17
C THR A 42 -13.83 -11.18 19.99
N HIS A 43 -14.33 -11.99 19.06
CA HIS A 43 -13.92 -11.89 17.67
C HIS A 43 -14.37 -10.52 17.15
N TYR A 44 -13.50 -9.50 17.24
CA TYR A 44 -13.71 -8.27 16.50
C TYR A 44 -13.38 -8.51 15.03
N TYR A 45 -14.36 -9.06 14.31
CA TYR A 45 -14.53 -8.77 12.90
C TYR A 45 -14.70 -7.25 12.78
N LEU A 46 -13.62 -6.53 12.51
CA LEU A 46 -13.68 -5.19 11.93
C LEU A 46 -14.06 -5.32 10.44
N LYS A 47 -15.26 -5.86 10.21
CA LYS A 47 -15.99 -5.60 8.97
C LYS A 47 -16.45 -4.15 9.04
N THR A 48 -15.51 -3.23 8.78
CA THR A 48 -15.86 -1.89 8.35
C THR A 48 -16.88 -2.04 7.24
N LYS A 49 -17.96 -1.25 7.30
CA LYS A 49 -18.90 -1.22 6.18
C LYS A 49 -18.13 -0.65 4.99
N SER A 50 -17.64 -1.50 4.09
CA SER A 50 -17.51 -1.10 2.70
C SER A 50 -18.91 -0.65 2.30
N GLN A 51 -19.09 0.67 2.22
CA GLN A 51 -20.21 1.17 1.43
C GLN A 51 -19.98 0.63 0.02
N PRO A 52 -21.03 0.21 -0.70
CA PRO A 52 -20.88 -0.17 -2.10
C PRO A 52 -20.48 1.08 -2.86
N LEU A 53 -19.17 1.28 -3.01
CA LEU A 53 -18.60 2.40 -3.72
C LEU A 53 -18.87 2.16 -5.20
N GLY A 54 -20.01 2.67 -5.67
CA GLY A 54 -20.21 3.00 -7.08
C GLY A 54 -19.34 4.18 -7.52
N ILE A 55 -18.17 4.34 -6.89
CA ILE A 55 -17.18 5.39 -7.16
C ILE A 55 -16.33 4.90 -8.34
N SER A 56 -16.43 5.63 -9.42
CA SER A 56 -15.57 5.52 -10.58
C SER A 56 -14.20 6.09 -10.21
N ILE A 57 -13.14 5.28 -10.30
CA ILE A 57 -11.77 5.81 -10.14
C ILE A 57 -11.29 6.33 -11.50
N ILE A 58 -11.03 7.64 -11.56
CA ILE A 58 -10.65 8.34 -12.79
C ILE A 58 -9.29 8.99 -12.60
N LEU A 59 -8.36 8.67 -13.50
CA LEU A 59 -7.01 9.21 -13.53
C LEU A 59 -6.95 10.29 -14.62
N TYR A 60 -6.39 11.46 -14.29
CA TYR A 60 -6.27 12.62 -15.18
C TYR A 60 -4.81 13.04 -15.34
N ARG A 61 -4.35 13.24 -16.60
CA ARG A 61 -2.98 13.75 -16.88
C ARG A 61 -2.92 15.26 -16.71
N VAL A 62 -2.11 15.72 -15.77
CA VAL A 62 -1.94 17.14 -15.45
C VAL A 62 -0.53 17.62 -15.81
N GLY A 63 -0.24 18.90 -15.59
CA GLY A 63 1.09 19.47 -15.83
C GLY A 63 2.21 18.72 -15.12
N LYS A 64 3.46 18.98 -15.51
CA LYS A 64 4.64 18.49 -14.80
C LYS A 64 4.62 19.00 -13.36
N ALA A 65 4.65 18.10 -12.39
CA ALA A 65 4.64 18.42 -10.97
C ALA A 65 5.30 17.31 -10.15
N ASP A 66 6.02 17.69 -9.11
CA ASP A 66 6.53 16.75 -8.11
C ASP A 66 5.65 16.76 -6.84
N ARG A 67 4.78 17.77 -6.69
CA ARG A 67 3.75 17.89 -5.65
C ARG A 67 2.43 18.42 -6.22
N ILE A 68 1.29 18.05 -5.64
CA ILE A 68 -0.04 18.56 -6.04
C ILE A 68 -0.22 20.07 -5.77
N GLU A 69 0.63 20.69 -4.95
CA GLU A 69 0.68 22.15 -4.75
C GLU A 69 1.31 22.90 -5.92
N ASP A 70 2.13 22.25 -6.75
CA ASP A 70 2.81 22.89 -7.90
C ASP A 70 1.79 23.25 -9.02
N LEU A 71 0.61 22.62 -9.00
CA LEU A 71 -0.45 22.73 -10.00
C LEU A 71 -1.37 23.93 -9.71
N SER A 72 -0.97 25.09 -10.23
CA SER A 72 -1.60 26.40 -9.96
C SER A 72 -3.08 26.54 -10.37
N ASN A 73 -3.60 25.74 -11.32
CA ASN A 73 -5.01 25.75 -11.71
C ASN A 73 -5.53 24.34 -12.03
N LEU A 74 -5.53 23.50 -10.98
CA LEU A 74 -5.82 22.08 -11.07
C LEU A 74 -7.21 21.76 -11.67
N GLU A 75 -8.24 22.57 -11.39
CA GLU A 75 -9.59 22.38 -11.94
C GLU A 75 -9.58 22.45 -13.48
N LYS A 76 -8.98 23.52 -14.02
CA LYS A 76 -8.85 23.75 -15.47
C LYS A 76 -7.92 22.75 -16.16
N GLU A 77 -6.96 22.19 -15.44
CA GLU A 77 -6.11 21.11 -15.96
C GLU A 77 -6.88 19.80 -16.06
N ILE A 78 -7.62 19.40 -15.01
CA ILE A 78 -8.48 18.22 -15.01
C ILE A 78 -9.52 18.29 -16.13
N ASP A 79 -10.28 19.40 -16.22
CA ASP A 79 -11.35 19.62 -17.22
C ASP A 79 -10.88 19.56 -18.68
N LYS A 80 -9.58 19.74 -18.93
CA LYS A 80 -8.97 19.72 -20.27
C LYS A 80 -8.14 18.49 -20.56
N SER A 81 -7.85 17.67 -19.55
CA SER A 81 -6.94 16.56 -19.70
C SER A 81 -7.54 15.41 -20.49
N LYS A 82 -6.67 14.49 -20.90
CA LYS A 82 -7.09 13.12 -21.19
C LYS A 82 -7.19 12.37 -19.86
N SER A 83 -8.23 11.56 -19.72
CA SER A 83 -8.45 10.67 -18.58
C SER A 83 -8.49 9.21 -19.00
N VAL A 84 -8.25 8.32 -18.03
CA VAL A 84 -8.66 6.90 -18.10
C VAL A 84 -9.57 6.63 -16.90
N ASN A 85 -10.65 5.90 -17.13
CA ASN A 85 -11.63 5.55 -16.11
C ASN A 85 -11.56 4.04 -15.86
N LEU A 86 -11.23 3.65 -14.62
CA LEU A 86 -11.17 2.25 -14.21
C LEU A 86 -12.54 1.70 -13.77
N TYR A 87 -13.56 2.55 -13.74
CA TYR A 87 -14.92 2.27 -13.31
C TYR A 87 -14.91 1.53 -11.96
N LYS A 88 -15.47 0.31 -11.92
CA LYS A 88 -15.50 -0.54 -10.72
C LYS A 88 -14.33 -1.53 -10.64
N MET A 89 -13.51 -1.65 -11.69
CA MET A 89 -12.46 -2.67 -11.79
C MET A 89 -11.18 -2.30 -11.03
N THR A 90 -11.16 -1.20 -10.29
CA THR A 90 -9.98 -0.81 -9.51
C THR A 90 -9.66 -1.82 -8.41
N GLU A 91 -10.68 -2.44 -7.81
CA GLU A 91 -10.51 -3.50 -6.82
C GLU A 91 -9.96 -4.78 -7.48
N ASP A 92 -10.57 -5.25 -8.57
CA ASP A 92 -10.10 -6.37 -9.39
C ASP A 92 -8.63 -6.20 -9.79
N LEU A 93 -8.29 -5.04 -10.37
CA LEU A 93 -6.93 -4.72 -10.80
C LEU A 93 -5.95 -4.62 -9.62
N ALA A 94 -6.38 -4.12 -8.46
CA ALA A 94 -5.55 -4.09 -7.27
C ALA A 94 -5.27 -5.51 -6.76
N ILE A 95 -6.28 -6.38 -6.70
CA ILE A 95 -6.11 -7.80 -6.34
C ILE A 95 -5.14 -8.48 -7.31
N ILE A 96 -5.27 -8.23 -8.61
CA ILE A 96 -4.41 -8.84 -9.63
C ILE A 96 -2.96 -8.31 -9.55
N PHE A 97 -2.76 -6.99 -9.48
CA PHE A 97 -1.43 -6.40 -9.52
C PHE A 97 -0.67 -6.51 -8.18
N MET A 98 -1.38 -6.63 -7.05
CA MET A 98 -0.80 -6.83 -5.72
C MET A 98 -0.74 -8.33 -5.32
N ASN A 99 -1.51 -9.20 -6.00
CA ASN A 99 -1.66 -10.63 -5.69
C ASN A 99 -2.11 -10.92 -4.24
N THR A 100 -3.07 -10.15 -3.76
CA THR A 100 -3.61 -10.21 -2.39
C THR A 100 -5.04 -9.68 -2.35
N VAL A 101 -5.85 -10.20 -1.43
CA VAL A 101 -7.22 -9.70 -1.17
C VAL A 101 -7.22 -8.43 -0.33
N ASP A 102 -6.20 -8.20 0.50
CA ASP A 102 -5.98 -6.92 1.16
C ASP A 102 -5.24 -5.96 0.23
N THR A 103 -6.02 -5.27 -0.61
CA THR A 103 -5.54 -4.28 -1.58
C THR A 103 -4.85 -3.07 -0.94
N TYR A 104 -4.92 -2.89 0.38
CA TYR A 104 -4.27 -1.81 1.12
C TYR A 104 -3.04 -2.26 1.93
N SER A 105 -2.70 -3.56 1.88
CA SER A 105 -1.59 -4.16 2.64
C SER A 105 -0.21 -3.54 2.37
N ASP A 106 0.05 -3.06 1.15
CA ASP A 106 1.24 -2.26 0.81
C ASP A 106 0.89 -1.06 -0.09
N THR A 107 0.54 0.06 0.54
CA THR A 107 0.26 1.34 -0.14
C THR A 107 1.50 2.02 -0.73
N ALA A 108 2.71 1.52 -0.46
CA ALA A 108 3.95 2.06 -1.02
C ALA A 108 4.32 1.39 -2.35
N ALA A 109 3.77 0.22 -2.64
CA ALA A 109 4.01 -0.53 -3.87
C ALA A 109 3.66 0.26 -5.15
N LEU A 110 4.49 0.13 -6.18
CA LEU A 110 4.21 0.71 -7.50
C LEU A 110 2.87 0.25 -8.11
N PRO A 111 2.49 -1.06 -8.09
CA PRO A 111 1.16 -1.48 -8.55
C PRO A 111 -0.01 -0.84 -7.81
N TYR A 112 0.07 -0.66 -6.48
CA TYR A 112 -0.92 0.10 -5.71
C TYR A 112 -0.99 1.56 -6.19
N LYS A 113 0.16 2.23 -6.24
CA LYS A 113 0.24 3.63 -6.67
C LYS A 113 -0.22 3.84 -8.10
N MET A 114 -0.08 2.85 -8.98
CA MET A 114 -0.55 2.91 -10.37
C MET A 114 -2.08 3.05 -10.45
N LEU A 115 -2.82 2.56 -9.45
CA LEU A 115 -4.28 2.59 -9.39
C LEU A 115 -4.82 3.72 -8.49
N LEU A 116 -4.17 3.97 -7.36
CA LEU A 116 -4.68 4.83 -6.27
C LEU A 116 -3.74 5.99 -5.90
N GLY A 117 -2.52 6.01 -6.43
CA GLY A 117 -1.54 7.07 -6.22
C GLY A 117 -0.99 7.15 -4.78
N ASN A 118 -0.26 8.22 -4.48
CA ASN A 118 -0.01 8.61 -3.10
C ASN A 118 -1.26 9.30 -2.55
N TYR A 119 -1.69 8.94 -1.35
CA TYR A 119 -2.86 9.58 -0.74
C TYR A 119 -2.68 11.10 -0.61
N VAL A 120 -3.66 11.82 -1.14
CA VAL A 120 -3.87 13.25 -0.95
C VAL A 120 -5.35 13.45 -0.72
N GLU A 121 -5.76 14.46 0.04
CA GLU A 121 -7.17 14.77 0.24
C GLU A 121 -7.41 16.22 -0.16
N LYS A 122 -7.97 16.43 -1.36
CA LYS A 122 -8.16 17.77 -1.92
C LYS A 122 -9.44 17.86 -2.75
N GLN A 123 -10.37 18.70 -2.32
CA GLN A 123 -11.53 19.05 -3.13
C GLN A 123 -11.16 20.11 -4.17
N VAL A 124 -11.57 19.90 -5.43
CA VAL A 124 -11.38 20.83 -6.55
C VAL A 124 -12.68 20.91 -7.32
N GLY A 125 -13.36 22.05 -7.22
CA GLY A 125 -14.74 22.19 -7.70
C GLY A 125 -15.67 21.17 -7.03
N TYR A 126 -16.30 20.33 -7.84
CA TYR A 126 -17.16 19.23 -7.37
C TYR A 126 -16.41 17.90 -7.17
N ARG A 127 -15.13 17.79 -7.56
CA ARG A 127 -14.36 16.53 -7.53
C ARG A 127 -13.57 16.38 -6.25
N ILE A 128 -13.43 15.15 -5.78
CA ILE A 128 -12.56 14.78 -4.65
C ILE A 128 -11.33 14.05 -5.21
N ILE A 129 -10.16 14.68 -5.07
CA ILE A 129 -8.89 14.10 -5.44
C ILE A 129 -8.37 13.33 -4.23
N ASN A 130 -8.20 12.01 -4.40
CA ASN A 130 -7.77 11.05 -3.38
C ASN A 130 -6.34 10.53 -3.63
N GLY A 131 -5.80 10.71 -4.84
CA GLY A 131 -4.48 10.22 -5.23
C GLY A 131 -3.69 11.21 -6.07
N PHE A 132 -2.37 11.25 -5.87
CA PHE A 132 -1.41 11.99 -6.69
C PHE A 132 -0.17 11.17 -7.02
N ILE A 133 0.31 11.28 -8.25
CA ILE A 133 1.54 10.64 -8.73
C ILE A 133 2.41 11.73 -9.34
N SER A 134 3.57 11.94 -8.72
CA SER A 134 4.57 12.89 -9.24
C SER A 134 5.07 12.47 -10.62
N THR A 135 5.53 13.42 -11.44
CA THR A 135 6.19 13.11 -12.71
C THR A 135 7.37 12.14 -12.51
N SER A 136 8.09 12.23 -11.38
CA SER A 136 9.15 11.29 -11.02
C SER A 136 8.68 9.85 -10.76
N GLU A 137 7.44 9.65 -10.30
CA GLU A 137 6.86 8.33 -10.04
C GLU A 137 6.18 7.73 -11.27
N VAL A 138 5.65 8.55 -12.19
CA VAL A 138 5.20 8.09 -13.51
C VAL A 138 6.31 7.30 -14.21
N VAL A 139 7.56 7.77 -14.13
CA VAL A 139 8.74 7.04 -14.66
C VAL A 139 8.90 5.67 -14.00
N LYS A 140 8.79 5.59 -12.67
CA LYS A 140 8.94 4.32 -11.92
C LYS A 140 7.84 3.32 -12.27
N ILE A 141 6.60 3.79 -12.38
CA ILE A 141 5.44 2.97 -12.75
C ILE A 141 5.59 2.47 -14.20
N CYS A 142 5.99 3.31 -15.16
CA CYS A 142 6.22 2.87 -16.54
C CYS A 142 7.34 1.83 -16.65
N ASN A 143 8.41 1.97 -15.87
CA ASN A 143 9.47 0.95 -15.80
C ASN A 143 8.93 -0.38 -15.25
N TRP A 144 8.11 -0.34 -14.18
CA TRP A 144 7.47 -1.53 -13.62
C TRP A 144 6.52 -2.20 -14.62
N ILE A 145 5.72 -1.43 -15.36
CA ILE A 145 4.84 -1.91 -16.44
C ILE A 145 5.64 -2.71 -17.48
N HIS A 146 6.74 -2.14 -17.99
CA HIS A 146 7.58 -2.81 -18.99
C HIS A 146 8.33 -4.02 -18.44
N GLU A 147 8.81 -3.97 -17.20
CA GLU A 147 9.48 -5.10 -16.53
C GLU A 147 8.55 -6.32 -16.44
N HIS A 148 7.28 -6.08 -16.08
CA HIS A 148 6.26 -7.11 -15.93
C HIS A 148 5.49 -7.40 -17.23
N LYS A 149 5.72 -6.62 -18.30
CA LYS A 149 5.13 -6.73 -19.64
C LYS A 149 3.60 -6.66 -19.66
N ILE A 150 3.00 -5.97 -18.70
CA ILE A 150 1.53 -5.86 -18.58
C ILE A 150 0.91 -4.91 -19.62
N ASP A 151 1.75 -4.24 -20.41
CA ASP A 151 1.40 -3.57 -21.67
C ASP A 151 1.05 -4.56 -22.80
N SER A 152 1.13 -5.87 -22.54
CA SER A 152 0.74 -6.94 -23.46
C SER A 152 -0.23 -7.94 -22.82
N PHE A 153 -1.18 -8.46 -23.61
CA PHE A 153 -2.13 -9.47 -23.14
C PHE A 153 -1.42 -10.74 -22.61
N GLU A 154 -0.29 -11.11 -23.21
CA GLU A 154 0.50 -12.27 -22.78
C GLU A 154 1.15 -12.03 -21.40
N GLY A 155 1.74 -10.85 -21.17
CA GLY A 155 2.35 -10.50 -19.88
C GLY A 155 1.31 -10.35 -18.77
N PHE A 156 0.19 -9.66 -19.06
CA PHE A 156 -0.94 -9.60 -18.13
C PHE A 156 -1.51 -10.99 -17.82
N SER A 157 -1.70 -11.84 -18.83
CA SER A 157 -2.20 -13.21 -18.62
C SER A 157 -1.27 -14.02 -17.72
N LYS A 158 0.05 -13.91 -17.88
CA LYS A 158 1.04 -14.56 -17.01
C LYS A 158 0.96 -14.09 -15.57
N MET A 159 0.75 -12.79 -15.35
CA MET A 159 0.53 -12.23 -14.01
C MET A 159 -0.74 -12.80 -13.37
N TYR A 160 -1.86 -12.83 -14.11
CA TYR A 160 -3.12 -13.41 -13.66
C TYR A 160 -2.99 -14.93 -13.36
N ASP A 161 -2.29 -15.68 -14.20
CA ASP A 161 -2.07 -17.11 -13.98
C ASP A 161 -1.21 -17.40 -12.73
N ALA A 162 -0.31 -16.49 -12.38
CA ALA A 162 0.54 -16.57 -11.20
C ALA A 162 -0.17 -16.15 -9.89
N LEU A 163 -1.43 -15.72 -9.93
CA LEU A 163 -2.18 -15.34 -8.73
C LEU A 163 -2.31 -16.49 -7.73
N SER A 164 -2.31 -16.13 -6.45
CA SER A 164 -2.61 -17.02 -5.32
C SER A 164 -4.02 -17.59 -5.44
N GLN A 165 -4.28 -18.71 -4.77
CA GLN A 165 -5.62 -19.31 -4.75
C GLN A 165 -6.63 -18.39 -4.05
N GLU A 166 -6.18 -17.64 -3.04
CA GLU A 166 -7.00 -16.66 -2.32
C GLU A 166 -7.41 -15.49 -3.23
N ALA A 167 -6.45 -14.88 -3.94
CA ALA A 167 -6.75 -13.82 -4.91
C ALA A 167 -7.63 -14.30 -6.08
N LYS A 168 -7.46 -15.54 -6.55
CA LYS A 168 -8.34 -16.14 -7.57
C LYS A 168 -9.76 -16.34 -7.07
N GLN A 169 -9.93 -16.86 -5.85
CA GLN A 169 -11.25 -17.07 -5.26
C GLN A 169 -11.98 -15.74 -5.05
N GLU A 170 -11.31 -14.69 -4.56
CA GLU A 170 -11.93 -13.37 -4.39
C GLU A 170 -12.38 -12.79 -5.73
N LEU A 171 -11.57 -12.90 -6.80
CA LEU A 171 -11.95 -12.47 -8.15
C LEU A 171 -13.17 -13.24 -8.69
N GLU A 172 -13.29 -14.54 -8.39
CA GLU A 172 -14.48 -15.33 -8.73
C GLU A 172 -15.70 -14.90 -7.89
N ASP A 173 -15.53 -14.67 -6.59
CA ASP A 173 -16.60 -14.32 -5.64
C ASP A 173 -17.18 -12.91 -5.90
N ILE A 174 -16.35 -11.93 -6.30
CA ILE A 174 -16.81 -10.59 -6.73
C ILE A 174 -17.37 -10.56 -8.16
N GLY A 175 -17.23 -11.66 -8.91
CA GLY A 175 -17.72 -11.77 -10.29
C GLY A 175 -16.87 -10.99 -11.30
N SER A 176 -15.55 -11.02 -11.13
CA SER A 176 -14.59 -10.33 -12.00
C SER A 176 -14.69 -10.77 -13.47
N GLY A 177 -14.29 -9.88 -14.37
CA GLY A 177 -14.26 -10.17 -15.81
C GLY A 177 -13.19 -11.21 -16.18
N ASP A 178 -13.35 -11.86 -17.33
CA ASP A 178 -12.27 -12.69 -17.86
C ASP A 178 -11.01 -11.86 -18.20
N LYS A 179 -9.85 -12.52 -18.27
CA LYS A 179 -8.55 -11.87 -18.55
C LYS A 179 -8.57 -10.95 -19.78
N LYS A 180 -9.31 -11.32 -20.84
CA LYS A 180 -9.36 -10.56 -22.08
C LYS A 180 -10.20 -9.29 -21.87
N SER A 181 -11.36 -9.44 -21.25
CA SER A 181 -12.24 -8.33 -20.87
C SER A 181 -11.56 -7.34 -19.92
N LEU A 182 -10.81 -7.83 -18.93
CA LEU A 182 -9.98 -6.99 -18.04
C LEU A 182 -8.87 -6.27 -18.81
N PHE A 183 -8.16 -6.99 -19.69
CA PHE A 183 -7.04 -6.42 -20.44
C PHE A 183 -7.49 -5.34 -21.43
N GLU A 184 -8.39 -5.68 -22.35
CA GLU A 184 -8.87 -4.80 -23.42
C GLU A 184 -9.69 -3.62 -22.86
N GLY A 185 -10.46 -3.86 -21.78
CA GLY A 185 -11.30 -2.83 -21.17
C GLY A 185 -10.55 -1.84 -20.27
N TYR A 186 -9.46 -2.27 -19.61
CA TYR A 186 -8.88 -1.50 -18.50
C TYR A 186 -7.34 -1.48 -18.49
N VAL A 187 -6.67 -2.63 -18.57
CA VAL A 187 -5.19 -2.69 -18.45
C VAL A 187 -4.50 -2.02 -19.64
N GLN A 188 -4.96 -2.28 -20.87
CA GLN A 188 -4.40 -1.64 -22.07
C GLN A 188 -4.64 -0.12 -22.05
N PRO A 189 -5.87 0.40 -21.85
CA PRO A 189 -6.09 1.85 -21.68
C PRO A 189 -5.25 2.49 -20.58
N LEU A 190 -5.06 1.81 -19.44
CA LEU A 190 -4.26 2.30 -18.33
C LEU A 190 -2.78 2.39 -18.68
N THR A 191 -2.20 1.35 -19.29
CA THR A 191 -0.78 1.34 -19.68
C THR A 191 -0.49 2.34 -20.81
N GLU A 192 -1.36 2.44 -21.82
CA GLU A 192 -1.30 3.49 -22.85
C GLU A 192 -1.37 4.91 -22.24
N PHE A 193 -2.24 5.11 -21.25
CA PHE A 193 -2.35 6.37 -20.52
C PHE A 193 -1.07 6.72 -19.75
N TYR A 194 -0.44 5.75 -19.08
CA TYR A 194 0.84 5.95 -18.38
C TYR A 194 1.98 6.28 -19.34
N PHE A 195 2.10 5.58 -20.46
CA PHE A 195 3.13 5.88 -21.45
C PHE A 195 2.93 7.25 -22.12
N ALA A 196 1.68 7.68 -22.32
CA ALA A 196 1.39 9.04 -22.76
C ALA A 196 1.78 10.08 -21.69
N ALA A 197 1.50 9.81 -20.41
CA ALA A 197 1.94 10.67 -19.30
C ALA A 197 3.46 10.79 -19.22
N LEU A 198 4.19 9.68 -19.36
CA LEU A 198 5.65 9.66 -19.40
C LEU A 198 6.21 10.51 -20.55
N LYS A 199 5.70 10.29 -21.76
CA LYS A 199 6.13 11.01 -22.97
C LYS A 199 5.94 12.53 -22.84
N ASP A 200 4.77 12.93 -22.32
CA ASP A 200 4.39 14.33 -22.20
C ASP A 200 4.90 14.98 -20.88
N ASN A 201 5.67 14.23 -20.07
CA ASN A 201 6.20 14.64 -18.75
C ASN A 201 5.11 15.09 -17.76
N ASN A 202 3.93 14.45 -17.80
CA ASN A 202 2.81 14.77 -16.93
C ASN A 202 3.01 14.22 -15.50
N ALA A 203 2.36 14.85 -14.53
CA ALA A 203 1.93 14.19 -13.30
C ALA A 203 0.50 13.63 -13.48
N ILE A 204 0.01 12.84 -12.53
CA ILE A 204 -1.35 12.28 -12.56
C ILE A 204 -2.07 12.62 -11.25
N VAL A 205 -3.33 13.04 -11.35
CA VAL A 205 -4.27 13.11 -10.22
C VAL A 205 -5.37 12.06 -10.38
N ILE A 206 -5.82 11.51 -9.27
CA ILE A 206 -6.78 10.41 -9.20
C ILE A 206 -7.97 10.86 -8.38
N CYS A 207 -9.15 10.86 -9.01
CA CYS A 207 -10.41 11.25 -8.40
C CYS A 207 -11.27 10.01 -8.15
N GLY A 208 -12.04 10.05 -7.06
CA GLY A 208 -13.23 9.21 -6.94
C GLY A 208 -14.45 10.03 -7.33
N GLU A 209 -15.20 9.57 -8.33
CA GLU A 209 -16.45 10.20 -8.82
C GLU A 209 -17.67 9.27 -8.69
#